data_AF-I4MV51-F1
#
_entry.id   AF-I4MV51-F1
#
_cell.length_a   1.000
_cell.length_b   1.000
_cell.length_c   1.000
_cell.angle_alpha   90.00
_cell.angle_beta   90.00
_cell.angle_gamma   90.00
#
_symmetry.space_group_name_H-M   'P 1'
#
loop_
_entity.id
_entity.type
_entity.pdbx_description
1 polymer ?
#
loop_
_entity_poly.entity_id
_entity_poly.type
_entity_poly.pdbx_seq_one_letter_code
_entity_poly.pdbx_strand_id
1 'polypeptide(L)'
;AAARLAMLIGEIRRIAPNDTITVMGHSQGTLITLLAQAMLVDRGERCADCLIMVASPYSVLPDSTPKDSHTLQTLIDIVSKVTEAPHPKPPLANLRFNERGYNGRTGPQWSPEQGTRLGPDGTTQVFPERDNRGKVYLYFSHDDSTVGLSDVSG
;
A
#
# COMPACT_ATOMS: atom_id res chain seq x y z
N ALA A 1 11.27 8.37 -13.19
CA ALA A 1 10.94 7.08 -12.56
C ALA A 1 9.43 6.93 -12.32
N ALA A 2 8.77 7.90 -11.67
CA ALA A 2 7.33 7.84 -11.36
C ALA A 2 6.43 7.57 -12.57
N ALA A 3 6.65 8.25 -13.71
CA ALA A 3 5.90 8.00 -14.93
C ALA A 3 5.99 6.54 -15.43
N ARG A 4 7.15 5.89 -15.28
CA ARG A 4 7.33 4.48 -15.64
C ARG A 4 6.59 3.56 -14.68
N LEU A 5 6.59 3.88 -13.38
CA LEU A 5 5.82 3.14 -12.38
C LEU A 5 4.31 3.27 -12.63
N ALA A 6 3.81 4.47 -12.94
CA ALA A 6 2.42 4.68 -13.32
C ALA A 6 2.05 3.87 -14.57
N MET A 7 2.88 3.90 -15.61
CA MET A 7 2.66 3.06 -16.81
C MET A 7 2.67 1.56 -16.48
N LEU A 8 3.58 1.09 -15.64
CA LEU A 8 3.62 -0.31 -15.24
C LEU A 8 2.33 -0.73 -14.53
N ILE A 9 1.83 0.10 -13.62
CA ILE A 9 0.55 -0.14 -12.93
C ILE A 9 -0.59 -0.22 -13.95
N GLY A 10 -0.67 0.74 -14.88
CA GLY A 10 -1.67 0.74 -15.96
C GLY A 10 -1.61 -0.53 -16.82
N GLU A 11 -0.42 -0.96 -17.23
CA GLU A 11 -0.23 -2.18 -18.03
C GLU A 11 -0.61 -3.46 -17.27
N ILE A 12 -0.27 -3.55 -15.97
CA ILE A 12 -0.73 -4.67 -15.13
C ILE A 12 -2.25 -4.70 -15.12
N ARG A 13 -2.93 -3.56 -14.94
CA ARG A 13 -4.41 -3.51 -14.93
C ARG A 13 -5.02 -3.81 -16.29
N ARG A 14 -4.35 -3.50 -17.39
CA ARG A 14 -4.82 -3.88 -18.74
C ARG A 14 -4.90 -5.40 -18.92
N ILE A 15 -3.95 -6.13 -18.35
CA ILE A 15 -3.88 -7.60 -18.44
C ILE A 15 -4.71 -8.27 -17.32
N ALA A 16 -4.62 -7.73 -16.11
CA ALA A 16 -5.23 -8.27 -14.89
C ALA A 16 -6.04 -7.18 -14.16
N PRO A 17 -7.25 -6.84 -14.65
CA PRO A 17 -8.02 -5.68 -14.19
C PRO A 17 -8.54 -5.79 -12.76
N ASN A 18 -8.44 -6.95 -12.11
CA ASN A 18 -8.90 -7.16 -10.73
C ASN A 18 -7.76 -7.60 -9.79
N ASP A 19 -6.55 -7.79 -10.29
CA ASP A 19 -5.45 -8.26 -9.44
C ASP A 19 -4.92 -7.11 -8.61
N THR A 20 -4.66 -7.37 -7.32
CA THR A 20 -4.19 -6.36 -6.38
C THR A 20 -2.73 -6.02 -6.62
N ILE A 21 -2.39 -4.74 -6.59
CA ILE A 21 -1.02 -4.23 -6.75
C ILE A 21 -0.60 -3.58 -5.42
N THR A 22 0.45 -4.12 -4.81
CA THR A 22 1.15 -3.48 -3.69
C THR A 22 2.44 -2.87 -4.19
N VAL A 23 2.67 -1.60 -3.86
CA VAL A 23 3.93 -0.91 -4.16
C VAL A 23 4.68 -0.64 -2.86
N MET A 24 5.90 -1.15 -2.76
CA MET A 24 6.80 -0.86 -1.65
C MET A 24 7.86 0.15 -2.11
N GLY A 25 7.86 1.33 -1.50
CA GLY A 25 8.86 2.37 -1.71
C GLY A 25 9.75 2.53 -0.49
N HIS A 26 11.05 2.69 -0.71
CA HIS A 26 12.02 2.98 0.35
C HIS A 26 12.74 4.30 0.05
N SER A 27 12.96 5.15 1.06
CA SER A 27 13.67 6.43 0.90
C SER A 27 13.05 7.27 -0.23
N GLN A 28 13.84 7.76 -1.17
CA GLN A 28 13.38 8.51 -2.35
C GLN A 28 12.35 7.73 -3.21
N GLY A 29 12.34 6.40 -3.12
CA GLY A 29 11.32 5.55 -3.76
C GLY A 29 9.90 5.86 -3.30
N THR A 30 9.72 6.37 -2.08
CA THR A 30 8.41 6.78 -1.57
C THR A 30 7.84 7.98 -2.33
N LEU A 31 8.68 8.98 -2.65
CA LEU A 31 8.28 10.13 -3.48
C LEU A 31 7.91 9.69 -4.90
N ILE A 32 8.67 8.76 -5.46
CA ILE A 32 8.38 8.16 -6.77
C ILE A 32 7.02 7.44 -6.75
N THR A 33 6.74 6.70 -5.69
CA THR A 33 5.46 5.99 -5.50
C THR A 33 4.28 6.95 -5.39
N LEU A 34 4.40 8.01 -4.58
CA LEU A 34 3.36 9.03 -4.41
C LEU A 34 3.07 9.76 -5.73
N LEU A 35 4.13 10.23 -6.42
CA LEU A 35 3.97 10.91 -7.71
C LEU A 35 3.35 9.98 -8.77
N ALA A 36 3.68 8.68 -8.76
CA ALA A 36 3.05 7.72 -9.66
C ALA A 36 1.54 7.59 -9.41
N GLN A 37 1.09 7.61 -8.14
CA GLN A 37 -0.34 7.60 -7.83
C GLN A 37 -1.01 8.89 -8.29
N ALA A 38 -0.41 10.05 -8.06
CA ALA A 38 -0.93 11.32 -8.55
C ALA A 38 -1.09 11.33 -10.09
N MET A 39 -0.12 10.79 -10.82
CA MET A 39 -0.20 10.63 -12.28
C MET A 39 -1.32 9.68 -12.72
N LEU A 40 -1.60 8.61 -11.97
CA LEU A 40 -2.74 7.72 -12.26
C LEU A 40 -4.07 8.44 -12.06
N VAL A 41 -4.21 9.17 -10.94
CA VAL A 41 -5.39 9.98 -10.65
C VAL A 41 -5.65 11.01 -11.76
N ASP A 42 -4.62 11.73 -12.20
CA ASP A 42 -4.71 12.72 -13.28
C ASP A 42 -5.19 12.10 -14.61
N ARG A 43 -4.84 10.84 -14.87
CA ARG A 43 -5.29 10.07 -16.05
C ARG A 43 -6.67 9.43 -15.89
N GLY A 44 -7.30 9.55 -14.72
CA GLY A 44 -8.53 8.83 -14.39
C GLY A 44 -8.31 7.31 -14.25
N GLU A 45 -7.08 6.88 -14.03
CA GLU A 45 -6.71 5.47 -13.82
C GLU A 45 -6.75 5.12 -12.32
N ARG A 46 -6.98 3.85 -12.02
CA ARG A 46 -7.01 3.37 -10.64
C ARG A 46 -5.59 3.27 -10.07
N CYS A 47 -5.40 3.81 -8.86
CA CYS A 47 -4.18 3.66 -8.07
C CYS A 47 -3.81 2.19 -7.78
N ALA A 48 -2.59 1.99 -7.29
CA ALA A 48 -2.22 0.77 -6.59
C ALA A 48 -3.13 0.55 -5.37
N ASP A 49 -3.40 -0.72 -5.03
CA ASP A 49 -4.34 -1.06 -3.95
C ASP A 49 -3.69 -0.89 -2.57
N CYS A 50 -2.36 -1.01 -2.49
CA CYS A 50 -1.61 -0.84 -1.25
C CYS A 50 -0.29 -0.13 -1.47
N LEU A 51 0.02 0.84 -0.61
CA LEU A 51 1.34 1.49 -0.56
C LEU A 51 2.03 1.15 0.75
N ILE A 52 3.29 0.71 0.67
CA ILE A 52 4.16 0.53 1.82
C ILE A 52 5.33 1.49 1.66
N MET A 53 5.34 2.56 2.45
CA MET A 53 6.37 3.59 2.40
C MET A 53 7.30 3.43 3.59
N VAL A 54 8.57 3.17 3.32
CA VAL A 54 9.59 2.91 4.34
C VAL A 54 10.64 4.01 4.30
N ALA A 55 10.97 4.55 5.48
CA ALA A 55 11.99 5.58 5.64
C ALA A 55 11.78 6.76 4.67
N SER A 56 10.55 7.27 4.62
CA SER A 56 10.17 8.29 3.65
C SER A 56 10.82 9.63 4.01
N PRO A 57 11.48 10.35 3.09
CA PRO A 57 11.96 11.71 3.33
C PRO A 57 10.82 12.74 3.35
N TYR A 58 9.56 12.28 3.37
CA TYR A 58 8.38 13.13 3.40
C TYR A 58 8.13 13.55 4.84
N SER A 59 8.29 14.84 5.13
CA SER A 59 7.91 15.35 6.44
C SER A 59 6.40 15.40 6.58
N VAL A 60 5.89 14.82 7.66
CA VAL A 60 4.49 14.93 8.09
C VAL A 60 4.28 16.10 9.05
N LEU A 61 5.34 16.84 9.36
CA LEU A 61 5.31 18.02 10.23
C LEU A 61 5.18 19.27 9.36
N PRO A 62 4.06 20.02 9.46
CA PRO A 62 3.84 21.22 8.64
C PRO A 62 5.00 22.23 8.73
N ASP A 63 5.55 22.42 9.93
CA ASP A 63 6.58 23.40 10.22
C ASP A 63 7.98 23.02 9.72
N SER A 64 8.16 21.77 9.27
CA SER A 64 9.42 21.28 8.68
C SER A 64 9.46 21.43 7.16
N THR A 65 8.46 22.07 6.55
CA THR A 65 8.38 22.28 5.10
C THR A 65 8.56 23.75 4.75
N PRO A 66 9.04 24.10 3.54
CA PRO A 66 9.19 25.49 3.14
C PRO A 66 7.89 26.28 3.32
N LYS A 67 8.00 27.56 3.68
CA LYS A 67 6.84 28.45 3.79
C LYS A 67 6.03 28.43 2.49
N ASP A 68 4.71 28.35 2.62
CA ASP A 68 3.73 28.23 1.51
C ASP A 68 3.78 26.89 0.76
N SER A 69 4.46 25.87 1.30
CA SER A 69 4.40 24.51 0.78
C SER A 69 3.15 23.77 1.25
N HIS A 70 2.43 23.14 0.32
CA HIS A 70 1.28 22.27 0.59
C HIS A 70 1.67 20.79 0.67
N THR A 71 2.85 20.49 1.21
CA THR A 71 3.41 19.13 1.24
C THR A 71 2.50 18.18 2.04
N LEU A 72 2.14 18.49 3.29
CA LEU A 72 1.24 17.61 4.05
C LEU A 72 -0.12 17.41 3.36
N GLN A 73 -0.71 18.48 2.81
CA GLN A 73 -1.98 18.39 2.09
C GLN A 73 -1.88 17.50 0.85
N THR A 74 -0.82 17.65 0.05
CA THR A 74 -0.57 16.77 -1.11
C THR A 74 -0.50 15.31 -0.72
N LEU A 75 0.13 14.97 0.41
CA LEU A 75 0.17 13.60 0.91
C LEU A 75 -1.24 13.11 1.29
N ILE A 76 -1.99 13.93 2.02
CA ILE A 76 -3.37 13.61 2.42
C ILE A 76 -4.24 13.35 1.18
N ASP A 77 -4.13 14.19 0.15
CA ASP A 77 -4.92 14.07 -1.08
C ASP A 77 -4.59 12.77 -1.81
N ILE A 78 -3.30 12.46 -1.97
CA ILE A 78 -2.86 11.23 -2.64
C ILE A 78 -3.28 9.99 -1.83
N VAL A 79 -3.07 10.00 -0.51
CA VAL A 79 -3.48 8.88 0.36
C VAL A 79 -4.99 8.69 0.30
N SER A 80 -5.77 9.77 0.36
CA SER A 80 -7.23 9.71 0.25
C SER A 80 -7.65 9.07 -1.07
N LYS A 81 -7.02 9.43 -2.19
CA LYS A 81 -7.30 8.82 -3.50
C LYS A 81 -7.00 7.33 -3.57
N VAL A 82 -6.03 6.85 -2.78
CA VAL A 82 -5.71 5.42 -2.69
C VAL A 82 -6.71 4.67 -1.80
N THR A 83 -7.19 5.31 -0.72
CA THR A 83 -7.95 4.63 0.34
C THR A 83 -9.48 4.82 0.27
N GLU A 84 -9.98 5.88 -0.38
CA GLU A 84 -11.40 6.25 -0.35
C GLU A 84 -12.34 5.23 -1.01
N ALA A 85 -11.85 4.54 -2.05
CA ALA A 85 -12.65 3.60 -2.83
C ALA A 85 -11.85 2.32 -3.18
N PRO A 86 -11.61 1.43 -2.20
CA PRO A 86 -10.88 0.19 -2.43
C PRO A 86 -11.59 -0.69 -3.46
N HIS A 87 -10.86 -1.26 -4.43
CA HIS A 87 -11.47 -2.09 -5.48
C HIS A 87 -11.91 -3.46 -4.94
N PRO A 88 -13.22 -3.79 -4.92
CA PRO A 88 -13.73 -4.95 -4.16
C PRO A 88 -13.55 -6.30 -4.87
N LYS A 89 -12.94 -6.33 -6.06
CA LYS A 89 -12.81 -7.56 -6.86
C LYS A 89 -11.36 -8.06 -6.90
N PRO A 90 -11.15 -9.38 -7.03
CA PRO A 90 -12.16 -10.43 -6.82
C PRO A 90 -12.63 -10.46 -5.36
N PRO A 91 -13.91 -10.80 -5.07
CA PRO A 91 -14.34 -10.99 -3.69
C PRO A 91 -13.42 -11.97 -2.97
N LEU A 92 -13.11 -11.72 -1.69
CA LEU A 92 -12.20 -12.58 -0.92
C LEU A 92 -12.67 -14.05 -0.91
N ALA A 93 -13.98 -14.30 -0.91
CA ALA A 93 -14.54 -15.64 -1.03
C ALA A 93 -14.01 -16.41 -2.26
N ASN A 94 -13.82 -15.73 -3.39
CA ASN A 94 -13.32 -16.35 -4.63
C ASN A 94 -11.83 -16.68 -4.57
N LEU A 95 -11.10 -16.16 -3.57
CA LEU A 95 -9.68 -16.43 -3.38
C LEU A 95 -9.44 -17.72 -2.59
N ARG A 96 -10.48 -18.26 -1.92
CA ARG A 96 -10.36 -19.44 -1.07
C ARG A 96 -9.83 -20.65 -1.85
N PHE A 97 -9.05 -21.47 -1.16
CA PHE A 97 -8.49 -22.69 -1.73
C PHE A 97 -9.57 -23.57 -2.37
N ASN A 98 -9.30 -24.08 -3.57
CA ASN A 98 -10.23 -24.85 -4.43
C ASN A 98 -11.44 -24.10 -4.98
N GLU A 99 -11.62 -22.80 -4.74
CA GLU A 99 -12.67 -22.02 -5.39
C GLU A 99 -12.35 -21.70 -6.85
N ARG A 100 -13.39 -21.51 -7.66
CA ARG A 100 -13.22 -21.11 -9.06
C ARG A 100 -12.63 -19.70 -9.13
N GLY A 101 -11.41 -19.60 -9.66
CA GLY A 101 -10.69 -18.33 -9.82
C GLY A 101 -9.68 -18.02 -8.69
N TYR A 102 -9.43 -18.96 -7.77
CA TYR A 102 -8.44 -18.77 -6.71
C TYR A 102 -7.02 -18.53 -7.24
N ASN A 103 -6.67 -19.14 -8.38
CA ASN A 103 -5.40 -18.99 -9.12
C ASN A 103 -4.14 -19.08 -8.24
N GLY A 104 -4.13 -19.93 -7.22
CA GLY A 104 -2.96 -20.10 -6.35
C GLY A 104 -2.74 -18.99 -5.32
N ARG A 105 -3.69 -18.04 -5.16
CA ARG A 105 -3.46 -16.84 -4.33
C ARG A 105 -3.49 -17.10 -2.83
N THR A 106 -4.19 -18.13 -2.35
CA THR A 106 -4.28 -18.45 -0.92
C THR A 106 -4.08 -19.95 -0.65
N GLY A 107 -3.72 -20.26 0.59
CA GLY A 107 -3.54 -21.63 1.07
C GLY A 107 -4.83 -22.26 1.65
N PRO A 108 -4.82 -23.57 1.93
CA PRO A 108 -5.98 -24.31 2.44
C PRO A 108 -6.44 -23.88 3.84
N GLN A 109 -5.55 -23.24 4.62
CA GLN A 109 -5.87 -22.74 5.96
C GLN A 109 -6.20 -21.24 5.98
N TRP A 110 -6.52 -20.66 4.82
CA TRP A 110 -6.93 -19.28 4.65
C TRP A 110 -8.43 -19.17 4.37
N SER A 111 -9.06 -18.12 4.90
CA SER A 111 -10.44 -17.74 4.68
C SER A 111 -10.56 -16.21 4.55
N PRO A 112 -11.67 -15.69 4.00
CA PRO A 112 -11.93 -14.25 3.95
C PRO A 112 -11.89 -13.53 5.31
N GLU A 113 -12.01 -14.27 6.42
CA GLU A 113 -12.05 -13.72 7.77
C GLU A 113 -10.73 -13.88 8.53
N GLN A 114 -9.96 -14.93 8.23
CA GLN A 114 -8.75 -15.29 8.99
C GLN A 114 -7.81 -16.20 8.21
N GLY A 115 -6.55 -16.22 8.62
CA GLY A 115 -5.54 -17.19 8.20
C GLY A 115 -4.80 -17.81 9.38
N THR A 116 -4.00 -18.82 9.10
CA THR A 116 -3.13 -19.46 10.09
C THR A 116 -1.66 -19.41 9.65
N ARG A 117 -0.76 -19.43 10.63
CA ARG A 117 0.68 -19.59 10.39
C ARG A 117 1.32 -20.39 11.51
N LEU A 118 2.49 -20.95 11.25
CA LEU A 118 3.31 -21.56 12.29
C LEU A 118 4.00 -20.46 13.12
N GLY A 119 3.85 -20.52 14.44
CA GLY A 119 4.54 -19.67 15.39
C GLY A 119 5.99 -20.10 15.62
N PRO A 120 6.82 -19.26 16.26
CA PRO A 120 8.21 -19.60 16.60
C PRO A 120 8.34 -20.80 17.53
N ASP A 121 7.31 -21.07 18.32
CA ASP A 121 7.15 -22.20 19.24
C ASP A 121 6.63 -23.48 18.55
N GLY A 122 6.42 -23.44 17.23
CA GLY A 122 5.85 -24.54 16.46
C GLY A 122 4.34 -24.70 16.64
N THR A 123 3.66 -23.79 17.33
CA THR A 123 2.20 -23.84 17.47
C THR A 123 1.51 -23.13 16.30
N THR A 124 0.31 -23.59 15.93
CA THR A 124 -0.48 -22.91 14.90
C THR A 124 -1.14 -21.68 15.51
N GLN A 125 -0.83 -20.50 14.96
CA GLN A 125 -1.44 -19.23 15.34
C GLN A 125 -2.47 -18.79 14.31
N VAL A 126 -3.65 -18.41 14.77
CA VAL A 126 -4.72 -17.81 13.96
C VAL A 126 -4.56 -16.29 13.97
N PHE A 127 -4.73 -15.66 12.81
CA PHE A 127 -4.73 -14.20 12.69
C PHE A 127 -5.88 -13.72 11.78
N PRO A 128 -6.44 -12.53 12.04
CA PRO A 128 -7.49 -11.97 11.18
C PRO A 128 -6.97 -11.70 9.78
N GLU A 129 -7.85 -11.82 8.77
CA GLU A 129 -7.46 -11.62 7.38
C GLU A 129 -6.88 -10.22 7.13
N ARG A 130 -5.84 -10.17 6.28
CA ARG A 130 -5.09 -8.96 5.97
C ARG A 130 -5.29 -8.55 4.51
N ASP A 131 -6.52 -8.14 4.17
CA ASP A 131 -6.79 -7.55 2.86
C ASP A 131 -6.02 -6.23 2.73
N ASN A 132 -5.16 -6.12 1.72
CA ASN A 132 -4.31 -4.96 1.49
C ASN A 132 -5.00 -3.83 0.72
N ARG A 133 -6.22 -4.03 0.21
CA ARG A 133 -6.91 -3.03 -0.60
C ARG A 133 -7.23 -1.76 0.17
N GLY A 134 -6.90 -0.61 -0.43
CA GLY A 134 -7.15 0.71 0.13
C GLY A 134 -6.32 1.01 1.37
N LYS A 135 -5.10 0.47 1.45
CA LYS A 135 -4.23 0.66 2.61
C LYS A 135 -2.95 1.40 2.25
N VAL A 136 -2.53 2.29 3.14
CA VAL A 136 -1.23 2.96 3.07
C VAL A 136 -0.54 2.76 4.41
N TYR A 137 0.66 2.21 4.38
CA TYR A 137 1.50 2.00 5.55
C TYR A 137 2.71 2.93 5.48
N LEU A 138 2.93 3.72 6.53
CA LEU A 138 4.12 4.54 6.70
C LEU A 138 4.96 3.92 7.81
N TYR A 139 6.14 3.43 7.45
CA TYR A 139 7.12 2.88 8.38
C TYR A 139 8.23 3.90 8.61
N PHE A 140 8.35 4.33 9.85
CA PHE A 140 9.42 5.19 10.33
C PHE A 140 10.46 4.35 11.06
N SER A 141 11.74 4.54 10.74
CA SER A 141 12.84 4.02 11.56
C SER A 141 13.17 5.05 12.64
N HIS A 142 13.54 4.61 13.85
CA HIS A 142 14.00 5.54 14.89
C HIS A 142 15.29 6.28 14.47
N ASP A 143 16.11 5.66 13.61
CA ASP A 143 17.33 6.26 13.06
C ASP A 143 17.04 7.17 11.86
N ASP A 144 15.79 7.25 11.40
CA ASP A 144 15.40 8.12 10.30
C ASP A 144 15.18 9.55 10.81
N SER A 145 16.27 10.33 10.79
CA SER A 145 16.27 11.75 11.14
C SER A 145 15.47 12.64 10.18
N THR A 146 14.99 12.09 9.06
CA THR A 146 14.28 12.86 8.02
C THR A 146 12.82 13.14 8.38
N VAL A 147 12.20 12.33 9.26
CA VAL A 147 10.80 12.52 9.69
C VAL A 147 10.66 13.04 11.12
N GLY A 148 11.71 12.90 11.96
CA GLY A 148 11.82 13.60 13.24
C GLY A 148 10.54 13.62 14.08
N LEU A 149 9.85 12.48 14.24
CA LEU A 149 8.72 12.39 15.16
C LEU A 149 9.27 12.37 16.59
N SER A 150 9.08 13.47 17.32
CA SER A 150 9.65 13.66 18.68
C SER A 150 9.28 12.55 19.66
N ASP A 151 8.17 11.85 19.41
CA ASP A 151 7.57 10.91 20.36
C ASP A 151 7.72 9.42 19.94
N VAL A 152 8.45 9.13 18.85
CA VAL A 152 8.73 7.75 18.43
C VAL A 152 10.05 7.30 19.05
N SER A 153 9.96 6.56 20.16
CA SER A 153 11.10 5.91 20.83
C SER A 153 11.02 4.38 20.64
N GLY A 154 12.17 3.75 20.39
CA GLY A 154 12.31 2.30 20.24
C GLY A 154 12.33 1.55 21.57
#